data_AF-A0A8B6H268-F1
#
_entry.id   AF-A0A8B6H268-F1
#
_cell.length_a   1.000
_cell.length_b   1.000
_cell.length_c   1.000
_cell.angle_alpha   90.00
_cell.angle_beta   90.00
_cell.angle_gamma   90.00
#
_symmetry.space_group_name_H-M   'P 1'
#
loop_
_entity.id
_entity.type
_entity.pdbx_description
1 polymer ?
#
loop_
_entity_poly.entity_id
_entity_poly.type
_entity_poly.pdbx_seq_one_letter_code
_entity_poly.pdbx_strand_id
1 'polypeptide(L)'
;MSLTQWLKTGSVKTRTPVTPGLPDPADCISTQDALIVQTANDAVDTVVSAPSRKRKRGDYINYDEETRAKIARYAVDNGVARASRKFTSDLGRKVSETTIRSMRDTYVKLKKKGNFDTKVQDWIQRYGTGCQLFVNKVIVPSVALCSNVNKKKMQVAL
;
A
#
# COMPACT_ATOMS: atom_id res chain seq x y z
N MET A 1 -33.86 34.70 -48.96
CA MET A 1 -33.07 33.46 -48.92
C MET A 1 -31.89 33.63 -49.87
N SER A 2 -30.65 33.64 -49.39
CA SER A 2 -29.47 33.86 -50.25
C SER A 2 -29.02 32.56 -50.92
N LEU A 3 -28.39 32.65 -52.11
CA LEU A 3 -27.80 31.50 -52.82
C LEU A 3 -26.79 30.73 -51.94
N THR A 4 -26.11 31.45 -51.05
CA THR A 4 -25.17 30.91 -50.05
C THR A 4 -25.85 30.11 -48.93
N GLN A 5 -27.13 30.35 -48.63
CA GLN A 5 -27.91 29.53 -47.68
C GLN A 5 -28.44 28.23 -48.33
N TRP A 6 -28.75 28.25 -49.63
CA TRP A 6 -29.22 27.08 -50.37
C TRP A 6 -28.10 26.04 -50.58
N LEU A 7 -26.88 26.48 -50.90
CA LEU A 7 -25.73 25.58 -51.01
C LEU A 7 -25.34 24.93 -49.66
N LYS A 8 -25.66 25.57 -48.53
CA LYS A 8 -25.40 25.04 -47.19
C LYS A 8 -26.42 24.01 -46.70
N THR A 9 -27.59 23.93 -47.33
CA THR A 9 -28.67 23.03 -46.87
C THR A 9 -28.58 21.61 -47.43
N GLY A 10 -27.71 21.36 -48.42
CA GLY A 10 -27.45 20.03 -48.97
C GLY A 10 -26.20 19.30 -48.44
N SER A 11 -25.38 19.97 -47.62
CA SER A 11 -24.13 19.38 -47.13
C SER A 11 -24.35 18.63 -45.82
N VAL A 12 -23.98 17.35 -45.78
CA VAL A 12 -24.08 16.51 -44.58
C VAL A 12 -23.23 17.12 -43.47
N LYS A 13 -23.85 17.42 -42.33
CA LYS A 13 -23.16 17.97 -41.15
C LYS A 13 -22.27 16.90 -40.51
N THR A 14 -21.03 16.80 -40.96
CA THR A 14 -20.00 15.94 -40.35
C THR A 14 -19.36 16.66 -39.16
N ARG A 15 -19.01 15.91 -38.11
CA ARG A 15 -18.35 16.45 -36.92
C ARG A 15 -16.84 16.30 -37.09
N THR A 16 -16.07 17.32 -36.70
CA THR A 16 -14.61 17.22 -36.61
C THR A 16 -14.22 16.24 -35.51
N PRO A 17 -13.28 15.30 -35.75
CA PRO A 17 -12.83 14.35 -34.74
C PRO A 17 -12.18 15.10 -33.56
N VAL A 18 -12.49 14.66 -32.35
CA VAL A 18 -11.96 15.26 -31.10
C VAL A 18 -10.58 14.69 -30.78
N THR A 19 -10.31 13.46 -31.23
CA THR A 19 -9.06 12.75 -30.96
C THR A 19 -7.99 13.11 -32.01
N PRO A 20 -6.78 13.55 -31.59
CA PRO A 20 -5.71 13.90 -32.52
C PRO A 20 -5.29 12.72 -33.40
N GLY A 21 -5.16 12.95 -34.71
CA GLY A 21 -4.70 11.95 -35.68
C GLY A 21 -5.80 11.07 -36.29
N LEU A 22 -7.08 11.35 -36.03
CA LEU A 22 -8.19 10.73 -36.75
C LEU A 22 -8.46 11.43 -38.08
N PRO A 23 -8.85 10.70 -39.14
CA PRO A 23 -9.19 11.29 -40.43
C PRO A 23 -10.47 12.11 -40.35
N ASP A 24 -10.47 13.28 -40.99
CA ASP A 24 -11.61 14.19 -41.02
C ASP A 24 -12.70 13.66 -41.98
N PRO A 25 -13.93 13.41 -41.50
CA PRO A 25 -15.03 12.91 -42.35
C PRO A 25 -15.50 13.93 -43.39
N ALA A 26 -15.08 15.20 -43.28
CA ALA A 26 -15.37 16.26 -44.24
C ALA A 26 -14.51 16.18 -45.52
N ASP A 27 -13.39 15.45 -45.47
CA ASP A 27 -12.48 15.29 -46.61
C ASP A 27 -12.93 14.15 -47.56
N CYS A 28 -14.00 13.43 -47.19
CA CYS A 28 -14.55 12.34 -47.99
C CYS A 28 -15.39 12.88 -49.17
N ILE A 29 -15.11 12.39 -50.38
CA ILE A 29 -15.80 12.79 -51.62
C ILE A 29 -17.23 12.25 -51.67
N SER A 30 -17.45 11.07 -51.11
CA SER A 30 -18.75 10.39 -51.06
C SER A 30 -19.42 10.56 -49.70
N THR A 31 -20.73 10.80 -49.73
CA THR A 31 -21.56 10.90 -48.51
C THR A 31 -21.56 9.61 -47.69
N GLN A 32 -21.47 8.46 -48.36
CA GLN A 32 -21.43 7.15 -47.70
C GLN A 32 -20.11 6.95 -46.96
N ASP A 33 -19.00 7.37 -47.56
CA ASP A 33 -17.67 7.22 -46.97
C ASP A 33 -17.53 8.13 -45.74
N ALA A 34 -18.06 9.35 -45.81
CA ALA A 34 -18.12 10.26 -44.66
C ALA A 34 -18.86 9.66 -43.46
N LEU A 35 -19.97 8.94 -43.70
CA LEU A 35 -20.74 8.26 -42.65
C LEU A 35 -19.96 7.08 -42.03
N ILE A 36 -19.25 6.31 -42.86
CA ILE A 36 -18.42 5.19 -42.40
C ILE A 36 -17.29 5.72 -41.52
N VAL A 37 -16.58 6.75 -41.98
CA VAL A 37 -15.50 7.40 -41.22
C VAL A 37 -16.01 7.98 -39.91
N GLN A 38 -17.16 8.65 -39.94
CA GLN A 38 -17.76 9.18 -38.71
C GLN A 38 -18.11 8.07 -37.72
N THR A 39 -18.72 6.98 -38.18
CA THR A 39 -19.08 5.85 -37.31
C THR A 39 -17.84 5.18 -36.69
N ALA A 40 -16.75 5.07 -37.47
CA ALA A 40 -15.48 4.54 -36.99
C ALA A 40 -14.82 5.48 -35.96
N ASN A 41 -14.82 6.79 -36.22
CA ASN A 41 -14.29 7.80 -35.31
C ASN A 41 -15.07 7.81 -33.99
N ASP A 42 -16.41 7.72 -34.04
CA ASP A 42 -17.26 7.63 -32.84
C ASP A 42 -16.91 6.39 -32.00
N ALA A 43 -16.66 5.23 -32.65
CA ALA A 43 -16.26 4.02 -31.95
C ALA A 43 -14.89 4.18 -31.25
N VAL A 44 -13.91 4.81 -31.91
CA VAL A 44 -12.60 5.10 -31.29
C VAL A 44 -12.73 6.05 -30.12
N ASP A 45 -13.51 7.13 -30.28
CA ASP A 45 -13.74 8.10 -29.21
C ASP A 45 -14.38 7.44 -27.98
N THR A 46 -15.30 6.48 -28.16
CA THR A 46 -15.86 5.72 -27.03
C THR A 46 -14.82 4.86 -26.30
N VAL A 47 -13.87 4.27 -27.02
CA VAL A 47 -12.83 3.41 -26.44
C VAL A 47 -11.74 4.24 -25.76
N VAL A 48 -11.32 5.34 -26.39
CA VAL A 48 -10.29 6.25 -25.85
C VAL A 48 -10.81 7.00 -24.63
N SER A 49 -12.08 7.44 -24.67
CA SER A 49 -12.72 8.15 -23.56
C SER A 49 -13.22 7.20 -22.46
N ALA A 50 -13.26 5.89 -22.72
CA ALA A 50 -13.68 4.93 -21.71
C ALA A 50 -12.69 4.96 -20.53
N PRO A 51 -13.16 5.23 -19.31
CA PRO A 51 -12.29 5.14 -18.14
C PRO A 51 -11.80 3.69 -18.04
N SER A 52 -10.47 3.50 -17.98
CA SER A 52 -9.92 2.15 -17.82
C SER A 52 -10.53 1.53 -16.55
N ARG A 53 -11.04 0.30 -16.63
CA ARG A 53 -11.55 -0.46 -15.46
C ARG A 53 -10.44 -0.91 -14.52
N LYS A 54 -9.33 -0.17 -14.44
CA LYS A 54 -8.25 -0.44 -13.50
C LYS A 54 -8.78 -0.19 -12.10
N ARG A 55 -9.03 -1.29 -11.38
CA ARG A 55 -9.46 -1.25 -9.98
C ARG A 55 -8.47 -0.37 -9.21
N LYS A 56 -8.97 0.70 -8.58
CA LYS A 56 -8.15 1.50 -7.67
C LYS A 56 -7.62 0.58 -6.58
N ARG A 57 -6.30 0.60 -6.37
CA ARG A 57 -5.67 -0.15 -5.29
C ARG A 57 -6.25 0.35 -3.97
N GLY A 58 -6.61 -0.57 -3.07
CA GLY A 58 -7.11 -0.19 -1.74
C GLY A 58 -6.05 0.55 -0.92
N ASP A 59 -6.51 1.40 0.00
CA ASP A 59 -5.64 2.15 0.92
C ASP A 59 -4.85 1.19 1.81
N TYR A 60 -3.55 1.48 1.95
CA TYR A 60 -2.70 0.73 2.86
C TYR A 60 -2.94 1.19 4.30
N ILE A 61 -2.84 0.24 5.23
CA ILE A 61 -2.85 0.55 6.66
C ILE A 61 -1.48 1.14 7.01
N ASN A 62 -1.48 2.40 7.43
CA ASN A 62 -0.31 3.06 8.00
C ASN A 62 -0.25 2.75 9.49
N TYR A 63 0.86 2.16 9.93
CA TYR A 63 1.14 1.89 11.33
C TYR A 63 2.06 2.96 11.88
N ASP A 64 1.73 3.47 13.04
CA ASP A 64 2.59 4.38 13.78
C ASP A 64 3.95 3.73 14.13
N GLU A 65 5.00 4.55 14.22
CA GLU A 65 6.37 4.10 14.45
C GLU A 65 6.49 3.27 15.74
N GLU A 66 5.76 3.65 16.80
CA GLU A 66 5.76 2.93 18.08
C GLU A 66 5.17 1.52 17.93
N THR A 67 4.04 1.43 17.23
CA THR A 67 3.35 0.16 16.99
C THR A 67 4.24 -0.77 16.15
N ARG A 68 4.92 -0.22 15.14
CA ARG A 68 5.88 -0.97 14.31
C ARG A 68 7.03 -1.53 15.13
N ALA A 69 7.61 -0.73 16.03
CA ALA A 69 8.70 -1.16 16.91
C ALA A 69 8.24 -2.27 17.87
N LYS A 70 7.05 -2.14 18.46
CA LYS A 70 6.45 -3.14 19.36
C LYS A 70 6.21 -4.48 18.65
N ILE A 71 5.66 -4.44 17.43
CA ILE A 71 5.44 -5.62 16.59
C ILE A 71 6.78 -6.27 16.23
N ALA A 72 7.76 -5.48 15.79
CA ALA A 72 9.05 -5.99 15.36
C ALA A 72 9.80 -6.69 16.49
N ARG A 73 9.84 -6.08 17.69
CA ARG A 73 10.42 -6.69 18.90
C ARG A 73 9.80 -8.04 19.22
N TYR A 74 8.48 -8.06 19.34
CA TYR A 74 7.76 -9.29 19.67
C TYR A 74 7.96 -10.39 18.61
N ALA A 75 8.05 -10.01 17.34
CA ALA A 75 8.31 -10.95 16.24
C ALA A 75 9.73 -11.52 16.24
N VAL A 76 10.72 -10.79 16.75
CA VAL A 76 12.07 -11.32 16.98
C VAL A 76 12.07 -12.37 18.09
N ASP A 77 11.35 -12.10 19.18
CA ASP A 77 11.39 -12.97 20.37
C ASP A 77 10.48 -14.21 20.24
N ASN A 78 9.29 -14.05 19.65
CA ASN A 78 8.25 -15.10 19.62
C ASN A 78 7.95 -15.63 18.21
N GLY A 79 8.50 -15.02 17.16
CA GLY A 79 8.24 -15.37 15.77
C GLY A 79 7.04 -14.65 15.14
N VAL A 80 7.00 -14.66 13.81
CA VAL A 80 6.08 -13.86 12.98
C VAL A 80 4.62 -14.32 13.11
N ALA A 81 4.36 -15.63 13.15
CA ALA A 81 3.01 -16.18 13.23
C ALA A 81 2.32 -15.83 14.56
N ARG A 82 3.04 -15.94 15.69
CA ARG A 82 2.54 -15.56 17.02
C ARG A 82 2.29 -14.06 17.10
N ALA A 83 3.18 -13.25 16.53
CA ALA A 83 2.99 -11.81 16.42
C ALA A 83 1.72 -11.46 15.64
N SER A 84 1.47 -12.09 14.49
CA SER A 84 0.28 -11.82 13.68
C SER A 84 -1.02 -12.03 14.46
N ARG A 85 -1.14 -13.16 15.17
CA ARG A 85 -2.32 -13.48 15.97
C ARG A 85 -2.52 -12.48 17.11
N LYS A 86 -1.44 -12.20 17.86
CA LYS A 86 -1.46 -11.31 19.02
C LYS A 86 -1.84 -9.88 18.62
N PHE A 87 -1.18 -9.30 17.63
CA PHE A 87 -1.45 -7.92 17.22
C PHE A 87 -2.72 -7.77 16.38
N THR A 88 -3.20 -8.83 15.73
CA THR A 88 -4.53 -8.81 15.13
C THR A 88 -5.62 -8.69 16.20
N SER A 89 -5.45 -9.37 17.33
CA SER A 89 -6.35 -9.25 18.49
C SER A 89 -6.24 -7.86 19.14
N ASP A 90 -5.03 -7.38 19.39
CA ASP A 90 -4.80 -6.11 20.10
C ASP A 90 -5.27 -4.87 19.31
N LEU A 91 -5.06 -4.86 17.99
CA LEU A 91 -5.36 -3.69 17.15
C LEU A 91 -6.78 -3.75 16.56
N GLY A 92 -7.50 -4.87 16.75
CA GLY A 92 -8.80 -5.11 16.12
C GLY A 92 -8.76 -5.14 14.59
N ARG A 93 -7.58 -5.26 13.99
CA ARG A 93 -7.37 -5.25 12.53
C ARG A 93 -6.36 -6.32 12.15
N LYS A 94 -6.60 -7.02 11.03
CA LYS A 94 -5.72 -8.08 10.55
C LYS A 94 -4.35 -7.53 10.16
N VAL A 95 -3.32 -7.93 10.90
CA VAL A 95 -1.92 -7.65 10.55
C VAL A 95 -1.37 -8.83 9.76
N SER A 96 -1.07 -8.61 8.48
CA SER A 96 -0.53 -9.66 7.62
C SER A 96 0.87 -10.08 8.05
N GLU A 97 1.20 -11.37 7.90
CA GLU A 97 2.53 -11.88 8.24
C GLU A 97 3.65 -11.22 7.41
N THR A 98 3.36 -10.90 6.14
CA THR A 98 4.30 -10.19 5.25
C THR A 98 4.67 -8.82 5.82
N THR A 99 3.67 -8.09 6.36
CA THR A 99 3.88 -6.81 7.02
C THR A 99 4.79 -6.96 8.24
N ILE A 100 4.55 -7.96 9.08
CA ILE A 100 5.34 -8.20 10.30
C ILE A 100 6.77 -8.61 9.95
N ARG A 101 6.93 -9.44 8.92
CA ARG A 101 8.25 -9.84 8.41
C ARG A 101 9.06 -8.61 7.99
N SER A 102 8.45 -7.69 7.24
CA SER A 102 9.07 -6.43 6.85
C SER A 102 9.49 -5.61 8.07
N MET A 103 8.61 -5.42 9.06
CA MET A 103 8.92 -4.67 10.29
C MET A 103 10.07 -5.29 11.09
N ARG A 104 10.05 -6.62 11.26
CA ARG A 104 11.13 -7.38 11.91
C ARG A 104 12.44 -7.22 11.16
N ASP A 105 12.44 -7.32 9.83
CA ASP A 105 13.65 -7.25 9.03
C ASP A 105 14.26 -5.85 9.06
N THR A 106 13.43 -4.80 9.02
CA THR A 106 13.91 -3.42 9.26
C THR A 106 14.52 -3.28 10.65
N TYR A 107 13.89 -3.85 11.67
CA TYR A 107 14.39 -3.79 13.05
C TYR A 107 15.73 -4.52 13.22
N VAL A 108 15.88 -5.72 12.65
CA VAL A 108 17.13 -6.47 12.67
C VAL A 108 18.23 -5.73 11.91
N LYS A 109 17.91 -5.09 10.78
CA LYS A 109 18.87 -4.26 10.03
C LYS A 109 19.33 -3.07 10.86
N LEU A 110 18.42 -2.36 11.53
CA LEU A 110 18.77 -1.25 12.41
C LEU A 110 19.63 -1.69 13.59
N LYS A 111 19.30 -2.85 14.19
CA LYS A 111 20.10 -3.48 15.26
C LYS A 111 21.53 -3.75 14.83
N LYS A 112 21.73 -4.30 13.63
CA LYS A 112 23.06 -4.60 13.08
C LYS A 112 23.89 -3.36 12.79
N LYS A 113 23.24 -2.26 12.39
CA LYS A 113 23.92 -0.99 12.08
C LYS A 113 24.40 -0.22 13.32
N GLY A 114 24.17 -0.73 14.54
CA GLY A 114 24.48 -0.01 15.78
C GLY A 114 23.60 1.22 16.02
N ASN A 115 22.69 1.53 15.10
CA ASN A 115 21.70 2.59 15.23
C ASN A 115 20.44 2.05 15.91
N PHE A 116 20.66 1.29 16.99
CA PHE A 116 19.59 0.67 17.76
C PHE A 116 19.12 1.63 18.85
N ASP A 117 18.34 2.60 18.39
CA ASP A 117 17.32 3.32 19.15
C ASP A 117 17.75 4.14 20.38
N THR A 118 18.02 5.41 20.14
CA THR A 118 17.77 6.49 21.12
C THR A 118 16.26 6.72 21.31
N LYS A 119 15.41 6.40 20.33
CA LYS A 119 13.96 6.68 20.36
C LYS A 119 13.13 5.60 21.08
N VAL A 120 13.43 4.31 20.88
CA VAL A 120 12.73 3.22 21.61
C VAL A 120 13.18 3.14 23.08
N GLN A 121 14.42 3.52 23.43
CA GLN A 121 14.83 3.65 24.83
C GLN A 121 14.18 4.86 25.53
N ASP A 122 14.07 6.01 24.86
CA ASP A 122 13.36 7.20 25.39
C ASP A 122 11.88 6.90 25.70
N TRP A 123 11.21 6.05 24.91
CA TRP A 123 9.85 5.60 25.21
C TRP A 123 9.76 4.64 26.41
N ILE A 124 10.70 3.70 26.55
CA ILE A 124 10.80 2.80 27.72
C ILE A 124 11.02 3.63 29.00
N GLN A 125 11.78 4.72 28.89
CA GLN A 125 12.03 5.67 29.98
C GLN A 125 10.80 6.54 30.29
N ARG A 126 10.05 7.00 29.27
CA ARG A 126 8.90 7.93 29.43
C ARG A 126 7.58 7.28 29.84
N TYR A 127 7.29 6.07 29.37
CA TYR A 127 6.02 5.38 29.64
C TYR A 127 6.14 4.20 30.61
N GLY A 128 7.35 3.98 31.14
CA GLY A 128 7.67 2.90 32.06
C GLY A 128 7.46 1.51 31.48
N THR A 129 7.82 0.48 32.23
CA THR A 129 7.43 -0.92 32.00
C THR A 129 5.92 -1.15 32.21
N GLY A 130 5.09 -0.13 31.97
CA GLY A 130 3.63 -0.13 32.12
C GLY A 130 2.87 -0.86 31.02
N CYS A 131 3.52 -1.74 30.26
CA CYS A 131 2.78 -2.88 29.71
C CYS A 131 2.53 -3.86 30.85
N GLN A 132 1.59 -3.50 31.73
CA GLN A 132 0.88 -4.42 32.58
C GLN A 132 0.26 -5.46 31.64
N LEU A 133 0.97 -6.55 31.42
CA LEU A 133 0.41 -7.74 30.82
C LEU A 133 -0.71 -8.15 31.77
N PHE A 134 -1.95 -7.83 31.39
CA PHE A 134 -3.13 -8.41 32.01
C PHE A 134 -3.17 -9.88 31.58
N VAL A 135 -2.29 -10.67 32.18
CA VAL A 135 -2.30 -12.13 32.10
C VAL A 135 -2.17 -12.61 33.54
N ASN A 136 -3.30 -12.98 34.12
CA ASN A 136 -3.46 -13.79 35.34
C ASN A 136 -2.75 -13.27 36.61
N LYS A 137 -3.46 -12.46 37.42
CA LYS A 137 -3.45 -12.35 38.91
C LYS A 137 -2.28 -12.98 39.71
N VAL A 138 -1.03 -12.79 39.33
CA VAL A 138 0.15 -13.07 40.18
C VAL A 138 1.18 -11.98 39.93
N ILE A 139 1.39 -11.15 40.94
CA ILE A 139 2.44 -10.14 40.97
C ILE A 139 3.73 -10.85 41.36
N VAL A 140 4.70 -10.91 40.44
CA VAL A 140 6.10 -11.24 40.79
C VAL A 140 6.99 -10.06 40.40
N PRO A 141 7.70 -9.41 41.34
CA PRO A 141 8.55 -8.26 41.05
C PRO A 141 9.80 -8.65 40.26
N SER A 142 10.03 -7.90 39.18
CA SER A 142 11.07 -8.05 38.16
C SER A 142 12.43 -7.51 38.60
N VAL A 143 13.11 -8.15 39.56
CA VAL A 143 14.52 -7.84 39.86
C VAL A 143 15.48 -9.03 39.88
N ALA A 144 15.04 -10.25 39.58
CA ALA A 144 15.94 -11.40 39.53
C ALA A 144 15.72 -12.20 38.25
N LEU A 145 16.37 -11.81 37.14
CA LEU A 145 16.71 -12.70 36.02
C LEU A 145 17.65 -12.07 34.96
N CYS A 146 18.37 -10.99 35.30
CA CYS A 146 19.48 -10.48 34.48
C CYS A 146 20.83 -10.87 35.09
N SER A 147 21.17 -12.16 35.09
CA SER A 147 22.56 -12.64 35.20
C SER A 147 22.65 -14.18 35.18
N ASN A 148 22.23 -14.86 34.10
CA ASN A 148 22.65 -16.26 33.95
C ASN A 148 22.61 -16.89 32.54
N VAL A 149 23.03 -16.16 31.49
CA VAL A 149 23.11 -16.74 30.12
C VAL A 149 24.55 -16.94 29.63
N ASN A 150 25.59 -16.77 30.45
CA ASN A 150 26.98 -16.85 29.95
C ASN A 150 28.01 -17.55 30.86
N LYS A 151 27.69 -18.73 31.41
CA LYS A 151 28.68 -19.56 32.15
C LYS A 151 28.69 -21.07 31.82
N LYS A 152 28.18 -21.52 30.67
CA LYS A 152 28.28 -22.94 30.25
C LYS A 152 29.24 -23.17 29.07
N LYS A 153 30.40 -22.50 29.09
CA LYS A 153 31.46 -22.74 28.10
C LYS A 153 32.86 -22.67 28.70
N MET A 154 33.08 -23.28 29.87
CA MET A 154 34.41 -23.73 30.31
C MET A 154 34.20 -24.89 31.29
N GLN A 155 35.09 -25.89 31.23
CA GLN A 155 35.15 -27.13 32.04
C GLN A 155 34.38 -28.34 31.51
N VAL A 156 34.95 -28.97 30.47
CA VAL A 156 35.13 -30.43 30.42
C VAL A 156 36.51 -30.69 29.82
N ALA A 157 37.51 -30.89 30.68
CA ALA A 157 38.81 -31.49 30.37
C ALA A 157 39.46 -31.85 31.72
N LEU A 158 39.18 -33.06 32.19
CA LEU A 158 40.07 -33.85 33.03
C LEU A 158 40.23 -35.19 32.32
#